data_AF-A0A2V7JJY5-F1
#
_entry.id   AF-A0A2V7JJY5-F1
#
_cell.length_a   1.000
_cell.length_b   1.000
_cell.length_c   1.000
_cell.angle_alpha   90.00
_cell.angle_beta   90.00
_cell.angle_gamma   90.00
#
_symmetry.space_group_name_H-M   'P 1'
#
loop_
_entity.id
_entity.type
_entity.pdbx_description
1 polymer ?
#
loop_
_entity_poly.entity_id
_entity_poly.type
_entity_poly.pdbx_seq_one_letter_code
_entity_poly.pdbx_strand_id
1 'polypeptide(L)'
;MNRSFRARAGLLALMCVTGLAVAGRVDAQGTAASVGAKPDDAPRALVLSDQARRFLLLQYRGYPTEFMGCMIGSVRGRAVVVDRIA
;
A
#
# COMPACT_ATOMS: atom_id res chain seq x y z
N MET A 1 -34.80 -19.87 -15.39
CA MET A 1 -33.83 -18.77 -15.42
C MET A 1 -34.12 -17.87 -14.21
N ASN A 2 -33.35 -17.82 -13.11
CA ASN A 2 -32.49 -16.65 -12.75
C ASN A 2 -31.88 -16.77 -11.32
N ARG A 3 -31.76 -17.97 -10.73
CA ARG A 3 -31.35 -18.10 -9.30
C ARG A 3 -29.84 -17.98 -9.08
N SER A 4 -29.03 -18.27 -10.09
CA SER A 4 -27.57 -18.33 -10.00
C SER A 4 -26.88 -16.96 -9.98
N PHE A 5 -27.56 -15.89 -10.39
CA PHE A 5 -26.98 -14.54 -10.45
C PHE A 5 -26.91 -13.84 -9.09
N ARG A 6 -27.89 -14.09 -8.22
CA ARG A 6 -27.95 -13.49 -6.88
C ARG A 6 -26.83 -13.99 -5.95
N ALA A 7 -26.44 -15.26 -6.08
CA ALA A 7 -25.39 -15.85 -5.25
C ALA A 7 -23.99 -15.27 -5.56
N ARG A 8 -23.68 -14.99 -6.84
CA ARG A 8 -22.39 -14.43 -7.25
C ARG A 8 -22.21 -12.98 -6.79
N ALA A 9 -23.28 -12.18 -6.80
CA ALA A 9 -23.24 -10.79 -6.35
C ALA A 9 -22.99 -10.67 -4.84
N GLY A 10 -23.60 -11.55 -4.03
CA GLY A 10 -23.40 -11.57 -2.58
C GLY A 10 -21.96 -11.93 -2.18
N LEU A 11 -21.32 -12.87 -2.91
CA LEU A 11 -19.95 -13.30 -2.61
C LEU A 11 -18.91 -12.22 -2.95
N LEU A 12 -19.10 -11.46 -4.04
CA LEU A 12 -18.24 -10.34 -4.42
C LEU A 12 -18.35 -9.17 -3.43
N ALA A 13 -19.56 -8.89 -2.94
CA ALA A 13 -19.77 -7.86 -1.92
C ALA A 13 -19.09 -8.22 -0.58
N LEU A 14 -19.11 -9.50 -0.19
CA LEU A 14 -18.46 -9.98 1.05
C LEU A 14 -16.92 -9.94 0.97
N MET A 15 -16.35 -10.15 -0.22
CA MET A 15 -14.90 -10.03 -0.49
C MET A 15 -14.41 -8.57 -0.40
N CYS A 16 -15.19 -7.59 -0.86
CA CYS A 16 -14.83 -6.17 -0.74
C CYS A 16 -14.80 -5.69 0.72
N VAL A 17 -15.70 -6.20 1.56
CA VAL A 17 -15.78 -5.79 2.99
C VAL A 17 -14.65 -6.42 3.81
N THR A 18 -14.22 -7.65 3.50
CA THR A 18 -13.12 -8.31 4.21
C THR A 18 -11.73 -7.87 3.74
N GLY A 19 -11.57 -7.46 2.47
CA GLY A 19 -10.29 -6.99 1.93
C GLY A 19 -9.81 -5.65 2.48
N LEU A 20 -10.71 -4.78 2.96
CA LEU A 20 -10.38 -3.45 3.46
C LEU A 20 -9.80 -3.45 4.89
N ALA A 21 -9.97 -4.55 5.65
CA ALA A 21 -9.49 -4.66 7.02
C ALA A 21 -8.01 -5.08 7.13
N VAL A 22 -7.38 -5.54 6.03
CA VAL A 22 -5.94 -5.88 5.97
C VAL A 22 -5.14 -4.71 5.39
N ALA A 23 -5.48 -3.48 5.77
CA ALA A 23 -4.49 -2.42 5.79
C ALA A 23 -3.60 -2.68 7.01
N GLY A 24 -2.71 -3.67 6.88
CA GLY A 24 -1.70 -3.97 7.88
C GLY A 24 -1.02 -2.68 8.31
N ARG A 25 -1.04 -2.38 9.61
CA ARG A 25 -0.16 -1.39 10.19
C ARG A 25 1.25 -1.93 10.01
N VAL A 26 1.88 -1.54 8.90
CA VAL A 26 3.32 -1.67 8.75
C VAL A 26 3.88 -0.47 9.51
N ASP A 27 4.40 -0.71 10.70
CA ASP A 27 5.29 0.23 11.38
C ASP A 27 6.58 0.32 10.57
N ALA A 28 6.52 1.01 9.42
CA ALA A 28 7.68 1.38 8.64
C ALA A 28 8.38 2.54 9.36
N GLN A 29 9.07 2.22 10.45
CA GLN A 29 9.85 3.18 11.21
C GLN A 29 11.18 3.40 10.49
N GLY A 30 11.12 4.06 9.34
CA GLY A 30 12.27 4.57 8.60
C GLY A 30 12.37 6.08 8.77
N THR A 31 13.43 6.57 9.39
CA THR A 31 13.73 8.01 9.50
C THR A 31 14.19 8.54 8.14
N ALA A 32 13.25 8.83 7.25
CA ALA A 32 13.52 9.66 6.08
C ALA A 32 13.67 11.11 6.55
N ALA A 33 14.91 11.56 6.75
CA ALA A 33 15.19 12.95 7.11
C ALA A 33 14.88 13.85 5.90
N SER A 34 13.68 14.44 5.88
CA SER A 34 13.38 15.56 5.00
C SER A 34 14.10 16.80 5.53
N VAL A 35 15.13 17.26 4.80
CA VAL A 35 15.88 18.47 5.13
C VAL A 35 14.90 19.65 5.21
N GLY A 36 14.64 20.14 6.44
CA GLY A 36 13.79 21.31 6.70
C GLY A 36 12.46 21.07 7.44
N ALA A 37 12.07 19.82 7.72
CA ALA A 37 10.84 19.56 8.48
C ALA A 37 11.06 19.75 9.99
N LYS A 38 10.21 20.54 10.65
CA LYS A 38 10.11 20.52 12.11
C LYS A 38 9.70 19.10 12.55
N PRO A 39 10.15 18.60 13.72
CA PRO A 39 9.85 17.24 14.17
C PRO A 39 8.33 16.91 14.21
N ASP A 40 7.51 17.94 14.40
CA ASP A 40 6.05 17.82 14.39
C ASP A 40 5.47 17.73 12.97
N ASP A 41 6.15 18.23 11.94
CA ASP A 41 5.73 18.17 10.53
C ASP A 41 6.20 16.90 9.80
N ALA A 42 6.92 16.01 10.49
CA ALA A 42 7.37 14.77 9.88
C ALA A 42 6.18 13.93 9.36
N PRO A 43 6.27 13.36 8.13
CA PRO A 43 5.26 12.45 7.62
C PRO A 43 5.02 11.29 8.59
N ARG A 44 3.75 10.90 8.77
CA ARG A 44 3.32 9.79 9.64
C ARG A 44 2.67 8.65 8.85
N ALA A 45 2.48 8.83 7.55
CA ALA A 45 1.86 7.85 6.68
C ALA A 45 2.72 7.61 5.44
N LEU A 46 2.79 6.35 5.01
CA LEU A 46 3.35 5.93 3.73
C LEU A 46 2.20 5.40 2.87
N VAL A 47 1.96 6.01 1.72
CA VAL A 47 0.88 5.64 0.79
C VAL A 47 1.51 5.11 -0.48
N LEU A 48 1.18 3.87 -0.87
CA LEU A 48 1.67 3.27 -2.10
C LEU A 48 0.68 3.50 -3.24
N SER A 49 1.19 3.90 -4.41
CA SER A 49 0.43 3.78 -5.64
C SER A 49 0.10 2.31 -5.91
N ASP A 50 -0.96 2.09 -6.69
CA ASP A 50 -1.35 0.73 -7.10
C ASP A 50 -0.24 0.04 -7.91
N GLN A 51 0.54 0.81 -8.68
CA GLN A 51 1.73 0.31 -9.37
C GLN A 51 2.80 -0.18 -8.38
N ALA A 52 3.17 0.64 -7.39
CA ALA A 52 4.18 0.27 -6.39
C ALA A 52 3.74 -0.95 -5.56
N ARG A 53 2.45 -1.00 -5.19
CA ARG A 53 1.87 -2.15 -4.48
C ARG A 53 1.94 -3.44 -5.31
N ARG A 54 1.55 -3.39 -6.58
CA ARG A 54 1.64 -4.56 -7.47
C ARG A 54 3.07 -5.02 -7.68
N PHE A 55 4.01 -4.08 -7.81
CA PHE A 55 5.43 -4.41 -7.95
C PHE A 55 5.93 -5.23 -6.76
N LEU A 56 5.66 -4.80 -5.53
CA LEU A 56 6.07 -5.54 -4.33
C LEU A 56 5.43 -6.92 -4.25
N LEU A 57 4.14 -7.04 -4.58
CA LEU A 57 3.45 -8.34 -4.61
C LEU A 57 4.05 -9.30 -5.65
N LEU A 58 4.40 -8.78 -6.82
CA LEU A 58 5.02 -9.58 -7.87
C LEU A 58 6.45 -9.98 -7.48
N GLN A 59 7.23 -9.06 -6.91
CA GLN A 59 8.59 -9.40 -6.47
C GLN A 59 8.59 -10.48 -5.39
N TYR A 60 7.76 -10.34 -4.37
CA TYR A 60 7.68 -11.35 -3.31
C TYR A 60 7.24 -12.73 -3.84
N ARG A 61 6.35 -12.76 -4.83
CA ARG A 61 5.92 -14.01 -5.46
C ARG A 61 7.00 -14.66 -6.33
N GLY A 62 7.78 -13.86 -7.06
CA GLY A 62 8.88 -14.37 -7.87
C GLY A 62 10.09 -14.79 -7.04
N TYR A 63 10.36 -14.05 -5.97
CA TYR A 63 11.49 -14.23 -5.07
C TYR A 63 11.00 -13.99 -3.63
N PRO A 64 10.67 -15.04 -2.87
CA PRO A 64 10.11 -14.93 -1.51
C PRO A 64 11.21 -14.62 -0.48
N THR A 65 12.03 -13.62 -0.79
CA THR A 65 13.07 -13.07 0.08
C THR A 65 12.70 -11.64 0.45
N GLU A 66 13.44 -11.07 1.40
CA GLU A 66 13.31 -9.63 1.67
C GLU A 66 13.65 -8.81 0.42
N PHE A 67 12.88 -7.75 0.22
CA PHE A 67 13.08 -6.82 -0.89
C PHE A 67 13.84 -5.59 -0.40
N MET A 68 14.94 -5.25 -1.08
CA MET A 68 15.67 -3.99 -0.90
C MET A 68 15.59 -3.17 -2.19
N GLY A 69 15.19 -1.91 -2.08
CA GLY A 69 15.05 -1.02 -3.24
C GLY A 69 14.70 0.41 -2.87
N CYS A 70 14.62 1.26 -3.89
CA CYS A 70 14.38 2.70 -3.70
C CYS A 70 12.92 3.04 -4.00
N MET A 71 12.26 3.69 -3.04
CA MET A 71 10.92 4.26 -3.24
C MET A 71 11.03 5.68 -3.80
N ILE A 72 10.33 5.94 -4.90
CA ILE A 72 10.33 7.25 -5.57
C ILE A 72 8.94 7.84 -5.52
N GLY A 73 8.84 9.08 -5.05
CA GLY A 73 7.57 9.78 -4.94
C GLY A 73 7.72 11.16 -4.32
N SER A 74 6.66 11.62 -3.64
CA SER A 74 6.56 12.97 -3.12
C SER A 74 5.99 13.00 -1.70
N VAL A 75 6.29 14.07 -0.96
CA VAL A 75 5.63 14.35 0.33
C VAL A 75 4.38 15.19 0.06
N ARG A 76 3.23 14.75 0.56
CA ARG A 76 1.95 15.46 0.49
C ARG A 76 1.37 15.61 1.90
N GLY A 77 1.47 16.81 2.47
CA GLY A 77 1.11 17.05 3.87
C GLY A 77 1.90 16.12 4.79
N ARG A 78 1.20 15.29 5.57
CA ARG A 78 1.81 14.33 6.50
C ARG A 78 2.03 12.93 5.90
N ALA A 79 1.94 12.77 4.58
CA ALA A 79 2.11 11.49 3.91
C ALA A 79 3.28 11.52 2.93
N VAL A 80 4.06 10.45 2.89
CA VAL A 80 4.93 10.12 1.76
C VAL A 80 4.11 9.29 0.78
N VAL A 81 3.89 9.80 -0.42
CA VAL A 81 3.20 9.08 -1.50
C VAL A 81 4.26 8.49 -2.43
N VAL A 82 4.30 7.17 -2.54
CA VAL A 82 5.23 6.43 -3.40
C VAL A 82 4.56 6.18 -4.75
N ASP A 83 5.11 6.77 -5.81
CA ASP A 83 4.57 6.62 -7.16
C ASP A 83 5.10 5.34 -7.81
N ARG A 84 6.38 5.01 -7.61
CA ARG A 84 7.03 3.82 -8.17
C ARG A 84 8.22 3.35 -7.33
N ILE A 85 8.73 2.16 -7.65
CA ILE A 85 9.92 1.55 -7.07
C ILE A 85 10.93 1.33 -8.21
N ALA A 86 12.20 1.65 -7.96
CA ALA A 86 13.32 1.47 -8.91
C ALA A 86 14.22 0.30 -8.51
#